data_AF-A0A2D6A141-F1
#
_entry.id   AF-A0A2D6A141-F1
#
_cell.length_a   1.000
_cell.length_b   1.000
_cell.length_c   1.000
_cell.angle_alpha   90.00
_cell.angle_beta   90.00
_cell.angle_gamma   90.00
#
_symmetry.space_group_name_H-M   'P 1'
#
loop_
_entity.id
_entity.type
_entity.pdbx_description
1 polymer ?
#
loop_
_entity_poly.entity_id
_entity_poly.type
_entity_poly.pdbx_seq_one_letter_code
_entity_poly.pdbx_strand_id
1 'polypeptide(L)'
;MKRTKTSLSLIDLSLRPLFQNEGLRSAYLISTIFIGLVIDQHIPVFGQIFVNVWVCANFIALVWFADSQERIESVLCVILAVLGEMFLSFVWGVYEYRELNLPIYVPPGHVHVFLVGKYLAKRFQNRMNEVSYGFALFAFTWIIAFKDEFSMFLAIALV
;
A
#
# COMPACT_ATOMS: atom_id res chain seq x y z
N MET A 1 6.95 17.20 -37.38
CA MET A 1 6.58 15.92 -36.74
C MET A 1 5.56 16.20 -35.62
N LYS A 2 4.25 16.22 -35.95
CA LYS A 2 3.13 16.52 -35.02
C LYS A 2 2.29 15.25 -34.85
N ARG A 3 2.64 14.37 -33.92
CA ARG A 3 1.84 13.17 -33.56
C ARG A 3 2.26 12.77 -32.15
N THR A 4 1.46 13.13 -31.14
CA THR A 4 1.49 12.56 -29.76
C THR A 4 0.55 13.24 -28.75
N LYS A 5 -0.05 14.41 -29.02
CA LYS A 5 -0.96 15.04 -28.03
C LYS A 5 -2.33 14.36 -27.90
N THR A 6 -2.83 13.72 -28.95
CA THR A 6 -4.22 13.24 -29.00
C THR A 6 -4.47 11.90 -28.28
N SER A 7 -3.47 11.01 -28.19
CA SER A 7 -3.64 9.72 -27.47
C SER A 7 -3.48 9.88 -25.96
N LEU A 8 -2.53 10.71 -25.52
CA LEU A 8 -2.33 11.07 -24.11
C LEU A 8 -3.58 11.76 -23.52
N SER A 9 -4.26 12.60 -24.29
CA SER A 9 -5.50 13.24 -23.82
C SER A 9 -6.68 12.28 -23.63
N LEU A 10 -6.74 11.19 -24.41
CA LEU A 10 -7.82 10.20 -24.31
C LEU A 10 -7.62 9.25 -23.11
N ILE A 11 -6.37 8.86 -22.84
CA ILE A 11 -6.01 8.08 -21.64
C ILE A 11 -6.26 8.91 -20.38
N ASP A 12 -5.86 10.19 -20.37
CA ASP A 12 -6.17 11.13 -19.30
C ASP A 12 -7.68 11.23 -19.04
N LEU A 13 -8.48 11.30 -20.10
CA LEU A 13 -9.92 11.45 -19.99
C LEU A 13 -10.59 10.20 -19.40
N SER A 14 -10.12 9.01 -19.77
CA SER A 14 -10.64 7.74 -19.26
C SER A 14 -10.23 7.44 -17.83
N LEU A 15 -9.03 7.86 -17.41
CA LEU A 15 -8.50 7.61 -16.08
C LEU A 15 -8.88 8.69 -15.06
N ARG A 16 -9.24 9.89 -15.51
CA ARG A 16 -9.69 11.00 -14.65
C ARG A 16 -10.72 10.61 -13.59
N PRO A 17 -11.80 9.86 -13.90
CA PRO A 17 -12.79 9.50 -12.89
C PRO A 17 -12.20 8.64 -11.78
N LEU A 18 -11.28 7.74 -12.14
CA LEU A 18 -10.54 6.93 -11.18
C LEU A 18 -9.72 7.81 -10.26
N PHE A 19 -9.02 8.84 -10.76
CA PHE A 19 -8.18 9.71 -9.92
C PHE A 19 -8.95 10.84 -9.20
N GLN A 20 -10.19 11.14 -9.57
CA GLN A 20 -11.00 12.20 -8.95
C GLN A 20 -11.91 11.71 -7.82
N ASN A 21 -12.35 10.44 -7.85
CA ASN A 21 -13.27 9.89 -6.87
C ASN A 21 -12.52 9.05 -5.81
N GLU A 22 -12.38 9.57 -4.59
CA GLU A 22 -11.66 8.91 -3.49
C GLU A 22 -12.18 7.48 -3.19
N GLY A 23 -13.49 7.23 -3.36
CA GLY A 23 -14.09 5.90 -3.15
C GLY A 23 -13.65 4.89 -4.21
N LEU A 24 -13.71 5.28 -5.49
CA LEU A 24 -13.22 4.44 -6.60
C LEU A 24 -11.71 4.21 -6.51
N ARG A 25 -10.93 5.25 -6.13
CA ARG A 25 -9.49 5.10 -5.85
C ARG A 25 -9.26 4.05 -4.78
N SER A 26 -9.95 4.17 -3.65
CA SER A 26 -9.78 3.26 -2.53
C SER A 26 -10.08 1.82 -2.94
N ALA A 27 -11.21 1.58 -3.63
CA ALA A 27 -11.57 0.26 -4.12
C ALA A 27 -10.52 -0.31 -5.08
N TYR A 28 -10.01 0.50 -5.99
CA TYR A 28 -8.96 0.11 -6.92
C TYR A 28 -7.63 -0.24 -6.24
N LEU A 29 -7.18 0.59 -5.29
CA LEU A 29 -5.95 0.37 -4.53
C LEU A 29 -6.06 -0.91 -3.69
N ILE A 30 -7.18 -1.11 -2.99
CA ILE A 30 -7.46 -2.34 -2.22
C ILE A 30 -7.47 -3.56 -3.14
N SER A 31 -8.13 -3.47 -4.29
CA SER A 31 -8.17 -4.56 -5.27
C SER A 31 -6.77 -4.89 -5.79
N THR A 32 -5.94 -3.87 -6.05
CA THR A 32 -4.56 -4.06 -6.50
C THR A 32 -3.73 -4.79 -5.45
N ILE A 33 -3.87 -4.43 -4.16
CA ILE A 33 -3.19 -5.11 -3.05
C ILE A 33 -3.63 -6.57 -2.99
N PHE A 34 -4.94 -6.83 -2.94
CA PHE A 34 -5.47 -8.18 -2.77
C PHE A 34 -5.09 -9.09 -3.94
N ILE A 35 -5.33 -8.65 -5.17
CA ILE A 35 -5.01 -9.43 -6.37
C ILE A 35 -3.48 -9.63 -6.50
N GLY A 36 -2.69 -8.59 -6.22
CA GLY A 36 -1.23 -8.67 -6.26
C GLY A 36 -0.69 -9.73 -5.30
N LEU A 37 -1.15 -9.73 -4.04
CA LEU A 37 -0.76 -10.72 -3.05
C LEU A 37 -1.19 -12.15 -3.44
N VAL A 38 -2.42 -12.32 -3.94
CA VAL A 38 -2.90 -13.63 -4.40
C VAL A 38 -2.02 -14.16 -5.54
N ILE A 39 -1.68 -13.31 -6.51
CA ILE A 39 -0.81 -13.68 -7.64
C ILE A 39 0.59 -14.05 -7.16
N ASP A 40 1.21 -13.23 -6.31
CA ASP A 40 2.56 -13.46 -5.81
C ASP A 40 2.67 -14.76 -4.99
N GLN A 41 1.64 -15.08 -4.20
CA GLN A 41 1.61 -16.30 -3.40
C GLN A 41 1.39 -17.56 -4.27
N HIS A 42 0.48 -17.50 -5.24
CA HIS A 42 0.03 -18.70 -5.97
C HIS A 42 0.79 -18.95 -7.28
N ILE A 43 1.39 -17.93 -7.88
CA ILE A 43 2.15 -18.05 -9.13
C ILE A 43 3.65 -18.01 -8.79
N PRO A 44 4.42 -19.10 -8.99
CA PRO A 44 5.87 -19.12 -8.75
C PRO A 44 6.58 -18.05 -9.58
N VAL A 45 7.77 -17.57 -9.15
CA VAL A 45 8.74 -16.63 -9.79
C VAL A 45 8.16 -15.54 -10.72
N PHE A 46 7.49 -15.90 -11.81
CA PHE A 46 6.74 -15.03 -12.69
C PHE A 46 5.65 -14.21 -11.98
N GLY A 47 5.02 -14.74 -10.93
CA GLY A 47 4.04 -14.01 -10.12
C GLY A 47 4.63 -12.72 -9.56
N GLN A 48 5.77 -12.85 -8.87
CA GLN A 48 6.49 -11.72 -8.29
C GLN A 48 6.93 -10.69 -9.33
N ILE A 49 7.45 -11.14 -10.48
CA ILE A 49 7.87 -10.24 -11.57
C ILE A 49 6.68 -9.45 -12.10
N PHE A 50 5.54 -10.11 -12.33
CA PHE A 50 4.33 -9.46 -12.80
C PHE A 50 3.84 -8.40 -11.80
N VAL A 51 3.78 -8.76 -10.52
CA VAL A 51 3.32 -7.85 -9.46
C VAL A 51 4.30 -6.69 -9.27
N ASN A 52 5.62 -6.92 -9.36
CA ASN A 52 6.65 -5.88 -9.42
C ASN A 52 6.35 -4.84 -10.49
N VAL A 53 6.15 -5.28 -11.74
CA VAL A 53 5.88 -4.35 -12.84
C VAL A 53 4.54 -3.64 -12.63
N TRP A 54 3.50 -4.37 -12.25
CA TRP A 54 2.15 -3.84 -12.15
C TRP A 54 2.01 -2.81 -11.02
N VAL A 55 2.51 -3.10 -9.82
CA VAL A 55 2.41 -2.18 -8.67
C VAL A 55 3.32 -0.97 -8.88
N CYS A 56 4.53 -1.15 -9.42
CA CYS A 56 5.40 -0.01 -9.74
C CYS A 56 4.77 0.90 -10.82
N ALA A 57 4.15 0.34 -11.85
CA ALA A 57 3.43 1.12 -12.86
C ALA A 57 2.27 1.91 -12.25
N ASN A 58 1.52 1.29 -11.32
CA ASN A 58 0.48 1.96 -10.57
C ASN A 58 0.99 3.12 -9.72
N PHE A 59 2.08 2.89 -8.99
CA PHE A 59 2.71 3.92 -8.18
C PHE A 59 3.18 5.11 -9.04
N ILE A 60 3.82 4.84 -10.18
CA ILE A 60 4.24 5.90 -11.11
C ILE A 60 3.02 6.68 -11.60
N ALA A 61 1.94 6.00 -11.99
CA ALA A 61 0.71 6.66 -12.41
C ALA A 61 0.09 7.51 -11.29
N LEU A 62 0.03 6.98 -10.06
CA LEU A 62 -0.45 7.72 -8.89
C LEU A 62 0.35 8.98 -8.65
N VAL A 63 1.68 8.89 -8.63
CA VAL A 63 2.58 10.05 -8.46
C VAL A 63 2.43 11.05 -9.60
N TRP A 64 2.24 10.59 -10.84
CA TRP A 64 2.07 11.44 -12.01
C TRP A 64 0.80 12.28 -11.94
N PHE A 65 -0.32 11.68 -11.51
CA PHE A 65 -1.62 12.33 -11.42
C PHE A 65 -1.92 13.00 -10.07
N ALA A 66 -1.12 12.73 -9.04
CA ALA A 66 -1.24 13.33 -7.72
C ALA A 66 -0.94 14.83 -7.73
N ASP A 67 -1.62 15.56 -6.84
CA ASP A 67 -1.24 16.91 -6.47
C ASP A 67 0.13 16.93 -5.77
N SER A 68 0.71 18.13 -5.62
CA SER A 68 2.06 18.31 -5.05
C SER A 68 2.19 17.71 -3.64
N GLN A 69 1.14 17.80 -2.82
CA GLN A 69 1.18 17.29 -1.45
C GLN A 69 1.13 15.77 -1.43
N GLU A 70 0.14 15.17 -2.10
CA GLU A 70 -0.01 13.71 -2.17
C GLU A 70 1.22 13.05 -2.82
N ARG A 71 1.86 13.72 -3.78
CA ARG A 71 3.12 13.28 -4.37
C ARG A 71 4.25 13.21 -3.34
N ILE A 72 4.46 14.27 -2.55
CA ILE A 72 5.52 14.31 -1.53
C ILE A 72 5.26 13.22 -0.48
N GLU A 73 4.03 13.11 0.01
CA GLU A 73 3.64 12.11 0.99
C GLU A 73 3.86 10.68 0.47
N SER A 74 3.52 10.43 -0.80
CA SER A 74 3.72 9.12 -1.45
C SER A 74 5.21 8.77 -1.56
N VAL A 75 6.06 9.72 -1.95
CA VAL A 75 7.51 9.49 -2.04
C VAL A 75 8.12 9.25 -0.66
N LEU A 76 7.74 10.05 0.35
CA LEU A 76 8.20 9.85 1.71
C LEU A 76 7.76 8.49 2.27
N CYS A 77 6.53 8.07 1.96
CA CYS A 77 6.01 6.76 2.33
C CYS A 77 6.88 5.63 1.74
N VAL A 78 7.26 5.70 0.46
CA VAL A 78 8.18 4.71 -0.14
C VAL A 78 9.54 4.70 0.57
N ILE A 79 10.12 5.88 0.85
CA ILE A 79 11.43 5.97 1.51
C ILE A 79 11.36 5.31 2.89
N LEU A 80 10.34 5.64 3.68
CA LEU A 80 10.15 5.05 5.01
C LEU A 80 9.88 3.54 4.93
N ALA A 81 9.10 3.09 3.95
CA ALA A 81 8.85 1.67 3.74
C ALA A 81 10.13 0.91 3.38
N VAL A 82 10.97 1.44 2.48
CA VAL A 82 12.28 0.82 2.15
C VAL A 82 13.15 0.72 3.41
N LEU A 83 13.27 1.79 4.19
CA LEU A 83 14.07 1.80 5.41
C LEU A 83 13.53 0.82 6.45
N GLY A 84 12.21 0.79 6.64
CA GLY A 84 11.54 -0.12 7.57
C GLY A 84 11.73 -1.58 7.16
N GLU A 85 11.51 -1.90 5.89
CA GLU A 85 11.71 -3.25 5.35
C GLU A 85 13.17 -3.70 5.49
N MET A 86 14.13 -2.84 5.15
CA MET A 86 15.56 -3.16 5.32
C MET A 86 15.92 -3.36 6.79
N PHE A 87 15.39 -2.55 7.70
CA PHE A 87 15.65 -2.69 9.12
C PHE A 87 15.04 -3.99 9.68
N LEU A 88 13.77 -4.24 9.41
CA LEU A 88 13.05 -5.41 9.91
C LEU A 88 13.59 -6.73 9.34
N SER A 89 13.99 -6.74 8.06
CA SER A 89 14.55 -7.93 7.42
C SER A 89 16.03 -8.14 7.71
N PHE A 90 16.89 -7.13 7.54
CA PHE A 90 18.35 -7.32 7.65
C PHE A 90 18.90 -7.11 9.06
N VAL A 91 18.37 -6.14 9.82
CA VAL A 91 18.91 -5.80 11.14
C VAL A 91 18.25 -6.67 12.21
N TRP A 92 16.93 -6.85 12.12
CA TRP A 92 16.17 -7.57 13.13
C TRP A 92 15.84 -9.02 12.72
N GLY A 93 15.69 -9.31 11.43
CA GLY A 93 15.44 -10.66 10.95
C GLY A 93 14.05 -11.20 11.31
N VAL A 94 13.04 -10.32 11.43
CA VAL A 94 11.69 -10.70 11.90
C VAL A 94 10.93 -11.54 10.86
N TYR A 95 11.27 -11.40 9.58
CA TYR A 95 10.71 -12.23 8.52
C TYR A 95 11.66 -12.34 7.31
N GLU A 96 11.60 -13.49 6.64
CA GLU A 96 12.31 -13.77 5.39
C GLU A 96 11.34 -13.78 4.21
N TYR A 97 11.79 -13.25 3.07
CA TYR A 97 11.02 -13.27 1.83
C TYR A 97 11.20 -14.60 1.10
N ARG A 98 10.14 -15.05 0.43
CA ARG A 98 10.06 -16.34 -0.29
C ARG A 98 11.25 -16.60 -1.22
N GLU A 99 11.57 -15.64 -2.07
CA GLU A 99 12.64 -15.75 -3.08
C GLU A 99 13.97 -15.17 -2.56
N LEU A 100 14.13 -15.05 -1.23
CA LEU A 100 15.30 -14.48 -0.53
C LEU A 100 15.67 -13.06 -0.99
N ASN A 101 14.75 -12.37 -1.66
CA ASN A 101 14.89 -11.00 -2.09
C ASN A 101 13.70 -10.15 -1.59
N LEU A 102 13.95 -8.88 -1.28
CA LEU A 102 12.89 -7.93 -1.02
C LEU A 102 12.16 -7.63 -2.36
N PRO A 103 10.88 -7.98 -2.52
CA PRO A 103 10.17 -7.68 -3.76
C PRO A 103 10.03 -6.17 -3.93
N ILE A 104 10.35 -5.67 -5.12
CA ILE A 104 10.35 -4.24 -5.43
C ILE A 104 8.94 -3.64 -5.34
N TYR A 105 7.87 -4.45 -5.52
CA TYR A 105 6.50 -3.99 -5.33
C TYR A 105 6.16 -3.65 -3.87
N VAL A 106 6.90 -4.16 -2.87
CA VAL A 106 6.51 -4.04 -1.47
C VAL A 106 6.53 -2.56 -1.01
N PRO A 107 7.63 -1.79 -1.17
CA PRO A 107 7.62 -0.39 -0.75
C PRO A 107 6.59 0.49 -1.49
N PRO A 108 6.41 0.40 -2.83
CA PRO A 108 5.33 1.08 -3.53
C PRO A 108 3.92 0.60 -3.11
N GLY A 109 3.77 -0.67 -2.75
CA GLY A 109 2.52 -1.23 -2.22
C GLY A 109 2.08 -0.57 -0.91
N HIS A 110 3.02 -0.14 -0.07
CA HIS A 110 2.70 0.63 1.15
C HIS A 110 2.03 1.97 0.84
N VAL A 111 2.34 2.60 -0.30
CA VAL A 111 1.66 3.84 -0.73
C VAL A 111 0.18 3.59 -0.98
N HIS A 112 -0.18 2.42 -1.53
CA HIS A 112 -1.59 2.06 -1.74
C HIS A 112 -2.33 1.96 -0.40
N VAL A 113 -1.74 1.29 0.58
CA VAL A 113 -2.29 1.17 1.95
C VAL A 113 -2.39 2.54 2.60
N PHE A 114 -1.33 3.35 2.51
CA PHE A 114 -1.28 4.70 3.06
C PHE A 114 -2.38 5.61 2.49
N LEU A 115 -2.56 5.63 1.17
CA LEU A 115 -3.59 6.44 0.52
C LEU A 115 -5.00 5.99 0.88
N VAL A 116 -5.25 4.67 0.92
CA VAL A 116 -6.53 4.12 1.41
C VAL A 116 -6.79 4.58 2.85
N GLY A 117 -5.79 4.47 3.73
CA GLY A 117 -5.88 4.95 5.11
C GLY A 117 -6.17 6.44 5.19
N LYS A 118 -5.50 7.25 4.36
CA LYS A 118 -5.72 8.71 4.27
C LYS A 118 -7.15 9.04 3.84
N TYR A 119 -7.69 8.38 2.82
CA TYR A 119 -9.07 8.61 2.37
C TYR A 119 -10.09 8.14 3.41
N LEU A 120 -9.83 7.02 4.06
CA LEU A 120 -10.67 6.50 5.14
C LEU A 120 -10.68 7.47 6.34
N ALA A 121 -9.51 7.98 6.72
CA ALA A 121 -9.37 8.94 7.81
C ALA A 121 -10.18 10.21 7.58
N LYS A 122 -10.16 10.76 6.35
CA LYS A 122 -11.03 11.88 5.97
C LYS A 122 -12.51 11.52 6.11
N ARG A 123 -12.91 10.32 5.66
CA ARG A 123 -14.31 9.88 5.65
C ARG A 123 -14.89 9.65 7.05
N PHE A 124 -14.05 9.20 7.98
CA PHE A 124 -14.40 8.85 9.36
C PHE A 124 -13.87 9.85 10.38
N GLN A 125 -13.46 11.06 9.96
CA GLN A 125 -12.86 12.06 10.85
C GLN A 125 -13.70 12.35 12.10
N ASN A 126 -15.04 12.40 11.96
CA ASN A 126 -15.97 12.65 13.06
C ASN A 126 -16.22 11.42 13.96
N ARG A 127 -15.75 10.24 13.57
CA ARG A 127 -15.93 8.96 14.28
C ARG A 127 -14.58 8.27 14.54
N MET A 128 -13.48 9.04 14.50
CA MET A 128 -12.13 8.49 14.51
C MET A 128 -11.83 7.74 15.80
N ASN A 129 -12.36 8.22 16.93
CA ASN A 129 -12.20 7.57 18.23
C ASN A 129 -12.88 6.20 18.22
N GLU A 130 -14.12 6.12 17.75
CA GLU A 130 -14.87 4.87 17.68
C GLU A 130 -14.26 3.86 16.72
N VAL A 131 -13.79 4.33 15.55
CA VAL A 131 -13.08 3.49 14.59
C VAL A 131 -11.76 2.98 15.19
N SER A 132 -11.01 3.86 15.85
CA SER A 132 -9.75 3.49 16.53
C SER A 132 -9.97 2.46 17.64
N TYR A 133 -10.98 2.66 18.50
CA TYR A 133 -11.31 1.69 19.55
C TYR A 133 -11.78 0.36 18.98
N GLY A 134 -12.59 0.39 17.92
CA GLY A 134 -13.02 -0.82 17.22
C GLY A 134 -11.83 -1.59 16.63
N PHE A 135 -10.90 -0.88 15.99
CA PHE A 135 -9.68 -1.48 15.44
C PHE A 135 -8.75 -2.02 16.52
N ALA A 136 -8.57 -1.29 17.63
CA ALA A 136 -7.76 -1.73 18.76
C ALA A 136 -8.33 -3.00 19.41
N LEU A 137 -9.65 -3.07 19.60
CA LEU A 137 -10.32 -4.27 20.12
C LEU A 137 -10.14 -5.46 19.15
N PHE A 138 -10.32 -5.21 17.86
CA PHE A 138 -10.08 -6.22 16.82
C PHE A 138 -8.63 -6.73 16.84
N ALA A 139 -7.64 -5.83 16.86
CA ALA A 139 -6.24 -6.19 16.92
C ALA A 139 -5.92 -6.99 18.20
N PHE A 140 -6.40 -6.53 19.36
CA PHE A 140 -6.16 -7.21 20.63
C PHE A 140 -6.77 -8.62 20.65
N THR A 141 -8.02 -8.76 20.19
CA THR A 141 -8.66 -10.08 20.06
C THR A 141 -7.93 -10.99 19.08
N TRP A 142 -7.44 -10.46 17.96
CA TRP A 142 -6.63 -11.22 17.00
C TRP A 142 -5.34 -11.72 17.61
N ILE A 143 -4.59 -10.85 18.31
CA ILE A 143 -3.33 -11.21 18.94
C ILE A 143 -3.52 -12.35 19.95
N ILE A 144 -4.56 -12.27 20.80
CA ILE A 144 -4.88 -13.34 21.75
C ILE A 144 -5.27 -14.64 21.04
N ALA A 145 -6.13 -14.55 20.01
CA ALA A 145 -6.61 -15.72 19.29
C ALA A 145 -5.50 -16.48 18.55
N PHE A 146 -4.53 -15.75 17.98
CA PHE A 146 -3.45 -16.32 17.18
C PHE A 146 -2.14 -16.50 17.94
N LYS A 147 -2.09 -16.13 19.23
CA LYS A 147 -0.90 -16.23 20.10
C LYS A 147 0.34 -15.60 19.46
N ASP A 148 0.17 -14.43 18.85
CA ASP A 148 1.28 -13.70 18.24
C ASP A 148 2.12 -13.03 19.34
N GLU A 149 3.13 -13.77 19.82
CA GLU A 149 4.00 -13.36 20.93
C GLU A 149 4.80 -12.09 20.62
N PHE A 150 5.16 -11.87 19.35
CA PHE A 150 5.89 -10.69 18.93
C PHE A 150 5.01 -9.44 18.97
N SER A 151 3.79 -9.53 18.42
CA SER A 151 2.82 -8.42 18.49
C SER A 151 2.39 -8.13 19.92
N MET A 152 2.27 -9.15 20.78
CA MET A 152 2.03 -8.97 22.22
C MET A 152 3.15 -8.17 22.89
N PHE A 153 4.41 -8.50 22.60
CA PHE A 153 5.56 -7.80 23.17
C PHE A 153 5.60 -6.32 22.77
N LEU A 154 5.39 -6.01 21.49
CA LEU A 154 5.31 -4.62 20.99
C LEU A 154 4.14 -3.85 21.60
N ALA A 155 2.97 -4.49 21.73
CA ALA A 155 1.80 -3.86 22.34
C ALA A 155 2.05 -3.49 23.81
N ILE A 156 2.76 -4.33 24.57
CA ILE A 156 3.12 -4.05 25.97
C ILE A 156 4.21 -2.96 26.05
N ALA A 157 5.20 -2.98 25.15
CA ALA A 157 6.33 -2.04 25.19
C ALA A 157 5.94 -0.59 24.81
N LEU A 158 4.80 -0.39 24.15
CA LEU A 158 4.32 0.92 23.66
C LEU A 158 3.22 1.54 24.55
N VAL A 159 2.83 0.88 25.64
CA VAL A 159 1.87 1.35 26.65
C VAL A 159 2.60 1.72 27.93
#